data_AF-A0A726DMS6-F1
#
_entry.id   AF-A0A726DMS6-F1
#
_cell.length_a   1.000
_cell.length_b   1.000
_cell.length_c   1.000
_cell.angle_alpha   90.00
_cell.angle_beta   90.00
_cell.angle_gamma   90.00
#
_symmetry.space_group_name_H-M   'P 1'
#
loop_
_entity.id
_entity.type
_entity.pdbx_description
1 polymer ?
#
loop_
_entity_poly.entity_id
_entity_poly.type
_entity_poly.pdbx_seq_one_letter_code
_entity_poly.pdbx_strand_id
1 'polypeptide(L)' 'KNGGGTVQMVTATASDWNQPIATATCPSGKKVTGGGGMCSFSNAILKRSSPSGNSAWVAGCSQNTNQNQYYSVTTYALCQ' A
#
# COMPACT_ATOMS: atom_id res chain seq x y z
N LYS A 1 8.00 27.91 -6.78
CA LYS A 1 7.60 26.55 -6.33
C LYS A 1 6.76 25.96 -7.44
N ASN A 2 7.37 25.21 -8.37
CA ASN A 2 6.68 24.73 -9.56
C ASN A 2 6.42 23.23 -9.41
N GLY A 3 5.23 22.88 -8.93
CA GLY A 3 4.74 21.50 -8.88
C GLY A 3 4.30 21.06 -10.28
N GLY A 4 5.21 20.44 -11.02
CA GLY A 4 4.97 20.02 -12.41
C GLY A 4 5.67 18.71 -12.78
N GLY A 5 5.91 17.82 -11.80
CA GLY A 5 6.38 16.46 -12.08
C GLY A 5 5.20 15.56 -12.43
N THR A 6 5.36 14.69 -13.42
CA THR A 6 4.34 13.69 -13.79
C THR A 6 4.09 12.75 -12.61
N VAL A 7 2.92 12.85 -11.99
CA VAL A 7 2.48 11.90 -10.97
C VAL A 7 2.31 10.54 -11.65
N GLN A 8 3.09 9.56 -11.20
CA GLN A 8 2.93 8.17 -11.59
C GLN A 8 2.37 7.37 -10.41
N MET A 9 1.31 6.61 -10.65
CA MET A 9 0.81 5.65 -9.68
C MET A 9 1.49 4.29 -9.91
N VAL A 10 1.96 3.65 -8.84
CA VAL A 10 2.42 2.26 -8.85
C VAL A 10 1.66 1.46 -7.80
N THR A 11 1.54 0.15 -8.04
CA THR A 11 0.75 -0.74 -7.20
C THR A 11 1.50 -2.01 -6.86
N ALA A 12 1.23 -2.58 -5.68
CA ALA A 12 1.68 -3.91 -5.29
C ALA A 12 0.54 -4.63 -4.57
N THR A 13 0.42 -5.94 -4.76
CA THR A 13 -0.58 -6.76 -4.07
C THR A 13 0.10 -7.91 -3.36
N ALA A 14 -0.35 -8.21 -2.15
CA ALA A 14 0.06 -9.38 -1.38
C ALA A 14 -1.17 -10.03 -0.76
N SER A 15 -1.10 -11.35 -0.59
CA SER A 15 -2.15 -12.15 0.05
C SER A 15 -1.52 -12.95 1.18
N ASP A 16 -2.23 -13.05 2.31
CA ASP A 16 -1.78 -13.79 3.48
C ASP A 16 -3.02 -14.26 4.27
N TRP A 17 -2.83 -15.24 5.14
CA TRP A 17 -3.86 -15.87 5.96
C TRP A 17 -4.38 -14.98 7.10
N ASN A 18 -3.65 -13.92 7.45
CA ASN A 18 -4.07 -13.04 8.56
C ASN A 18 -3.58 -11.60 8.47
N GLN A 19 -2.42 -11.33 7.86
CA GLN A 19 -1.83 -9.99 7.85
C GLN A 19 -1.10 -9.69 6.53
N PRO A 20 -1.82 -9.63 5.39
CA PRO A 20 -1.19 -9.30 4.13
C PRO A 20 -0.60 -7.89 4.20
N ILE A 21 0.65 -7.76 3.79
CA ILE A 21 1.39 -6.51 3.70
C ILE A 21 2.00 -6.43 2.30
N ALA A 22 1.77 -5.33 1.60
CA ALA A 22 2.37 -5.07 0.30
C ALA A 22 3.06 -3.71 0.28
N THR A 23 4.17 -3.62 -0.46
CA THR A 23 4.97 -2.41 -0.61
C THR A 23 5.00 -2.01 -2.08
N ALA A 24 4.45 -0.84 -2.39
CA ALA A 24 4.48 -0.26 -3.72
C ALA A 24 5.68 0.69 -3.83
N THR A 25 6.67 0.30 -4.63
CA THR A 25 7.95 1.02 -4.77
C THR A 25 7.96 1.88 -6.03
N CYS A 26 8.25 3.17 -5.86
CA CYS A 26 8.46 4.09 -6.96
C CYS A 26 9.65 3.69 -7.82
N PRO A 27 9.61 3.95 -9.14
CA PRO A 27 10.76 3.74 -10.00
C PRO A 27 11.99 4.53 -9.52
N SER A 28 13.18 4.05 -9.91
CA SER A 28 14.43 4.73 -9.59
C SER A 28 14.39 6.21 -10.01
N GLY A 29 14.86 7.08 -9.13
CA GLY A 29 14.87 8.53 -9.33
C GLY A 29 13.58 9.26 -8.95
N LYS A 30 12.48 8.56 -8.65
CA LYS A 30 11.22 9.18 -8.15
C LYS A 30 11.08 9.03 -6.64
N LYS A 31 10.41 10.02 -6.02
CA LYS A 31 10.07 10.00 -4.60
C LYS A 31 8.59 9.66 -4.41
N VAL A 32 8.29 8.94 -3.32
CA VAL A 32 6.91 8.75 -2.89
C VAL A 32 6.40 10.06 -2.30
N THR A 33 5.25 10.53 -2.79
CA THR A 33 4.59 11.76 -2.28
C THR A 33 3.28 11.45 -1.57
N GLY A 34 2.76 10.23 -1.74
CA GLY A 34 1.56 9.75 -1.05
C GLY A 34 1.26 8.30 -1.43
N GLY A 35 0.20 7.75 -0.87
CA GLY A 35 -0.25 6.39 -1.16
C GLY A 35 -1.41 5.95 -0.30
N GLY A 36 -1.74 4.67 -0.39
CA GLY A 36 -2.84 4.07 0.32
C GLY A 36 -2.83 2.55 0.23
N GLY A 37 -3.81 1.93 0.87
CA GLY A 37 -4.06 0.50 0.76
C GLY A 37 -5.54 0.20 0.68
N MET A 38 -5.89 -0.89 0.00
CA MET A 38 -7.23 -1.43 -0.10
C MET A 38 -7.22 -2.90 0.28
N CYS A 39 -8.01 -3.28 1.28
CA CYS A 39 -8.20 -4.67 1.67
C CYS A 39 -9.28 -5.30 0.78
N SER A 40 -9.06 -6.54 0.31
CA SER A 40 -10.03 -7.23 -0.55
C SER A 40 -11.25 -7.80 0.18
N PHE A 41 -11.23 -7.80 1.52
CA PHE A 41 -12.23 -8.43 2.37
C PHE A 41 -12.96 -7.40 3.23
N SER A 42 -14.29 -7.52 3.34
CA SER A 42 -15.16 -6.49 3.94
C SER A 42 -14.93 -6.26 5.44
N ASN A 43 -14.50 -7.28 6.20
CA ASN A 43 -14.19 -7.12 7.63
C ASN A 43 -12.70 -6.87 7.91
N ALA A 44 -11.87 -6.80 6.87
CA ALA A 44 -10.47 -6.42 7.02
C ALA A 44 -10.35 -4.91 7.15
N ILE A 45 -9.54 -4.47 8.10
CA ILE A 45 -9.27 -3.06 8.35
C ILE A 45 -7.84 -2.74 7.95
N LEU A 46 -7.67 -1.58 7.32
CA LEU A 46 -6.35 -1.07 6.98
C LEU A 46 -5.64 -0.61 8.26
N LYS A 47 -4.70 -1.41 8.75
CA LYS A 47 -3.94 -1.10 9.98
C LYS A 47 -2.65 -0.34 9.71
N ARG A 48 -2.10 -0.50 8.50
CA ARG A 48 -0.86 0.13 8.09
C ARG A 48 -1.09 0.82 6.75
N SER A 49 -0.71 2.09 6.69
CA SER A 49 -0.66 2.87 5.45
C SER A 49 0.27 4.04 5.69
N SER A 50 1.51 3.93 5.24
CA SER A 50 2.53 4.94 5.49
C SER A 50 3.65 4.88 4.43
N PRO A 51 4.43 5.96 4.29
CA PRO A 51 5.69 5.88 3.55
C PRO A 51 6.61 4.82 4.14
N SER A 52 7.33 4.12 3.28
CA SER A 52 8.45 3.24 3.60
C SER A 52 9.71 3.86 3.01
N GLY A 53 10.34 4.75 3.78
CA GLY A 53 11.40 5.61 3.28
C GLY A 53 10.91 6.62 2.23
N ASN A 54 11.82 7.08 1.38
CA ASN A 54 11.54 8.14 0.39
C ASN A 54 11.02 7.60 -0.96
N SER A 55 10.97 6.28 -1.14
CA SER A 55 10.74 5.67 -2.44
C SER A 55 9.58 4.68 -2.47
N ALA A 56 8.88 4.43 -1.37
CA ALA A 56 7.81 3.44 -1.36
C ALA A 56 6.67 3.79 -0.41
N TRP A 57 5.50 3.23 -0.68
CA TRP A 57 4.38 3.19 0.27
C TRP A 57 4.18 1.76 0.73
N VAL A 58 3.96 1.56 2.03
CA VAL A 58 3.61 0.27 2.60
C VAL A 58 2.19 0.33 3.12
N ALA A 59 1.40 -0.68 2.77
CA ALA A 59 0.08 -0.87 3.35
C ALA A 59 -0.11 -2.31 3.81
N GLY A 60 -0.92 -2.46 4.85
CA GLY A 60 -1.17 -3.74 5.47
C GLY A 60 -2.55 -3.77 6.11
N CYS A 61 -3.22 -4.90 5.91
CA CYS A 61 -4.55 -5.13 6.45
C CYS A 61 -4.46 -6.10 7.63
N SER A 62 -5.35 -5.92 8.60
CA SER A 62 -5.58 -6.90 9.66
C SER A 62 -7.08 -7.15 9.77
N GLN A 63 -7.48 -8.30 10.30
CA GLN A 63 -8.85 -8.52 10.72
C GLN A 63 -8.94 -8.33 12.24
N ASN A 64 -10.11 -7.94 12.75
CA ASN A 64 -10.36 -7.79 14.19
C ASN A 64 -11.08 -9.01 14.79
N THR A 65 -11.21 -10.07 13.99
CA THR A 65 -11.91 -11.31 14.31
C THR A 65 -10.99 -12.49 13.99
N ASN A 66 -11.10 -13.60 14.73
CA ASN A 66 -10.41 -14.87 14.45
C ASN A 66 -10.95 -15.58 13.19
N GLN A 67 -11.36 -14.83 12.17
CA GLN A 67 -11.81 -15.38 10.90
C GLN A 67 -10.55 -15.78 10.12
N ASN A 68 -10.19 -17.04 10.31
CA ASN A 68 -9.05 -17.71 9.67
C ASN A 68 -9.31 -17.82 8.16
N GLN A 69 -8.91 -16.82 7.37
CA GLN A 69 -9.13 -16.81 5.93
C GLN A 69 -8.03 -16.05 5.17
N TYR A 70 -7.76 -16.46 3.94
CA TYR A 70 -6.91 -15.70 3.03
C TYR A 70 -7.61 -14.44 2.54
N TYR A 71 -6.89 -13.33 2.59
CA TYR A 71 -7.30 -12.08 1.97
C TYR A 71 -6.07 -11.31 1.49
N SER A 72 -6.30 -10.28 0.67
CA SER A 72 -5.23 -9.50 0.09
C SER A 72 -5.30 -8.03 0.47
N VAL A 73 -4.15 -7.38 0.36
CA VAL A 73 -4.02 -5.93 0.34
C VAL A 73 -3.45 -5.51 -1.01
N THR A 74 -4.07 -4.51 -1.64
CA THR A 74 -3.48 -3.78 -2.75
C THR A 74 -2.98 -2.43 -2.24
N THR A 75 -1.68 -2.20 -2.32
CA THR A 75 -0.99 -0.97 -1.93
C THR A 75 -0.80 -0.09 -3.15
N TYR A 76 -1.02 1.21 -2.99
CA TYR A 76 -0.85 2.24 -4.00
C TYR A 76 0.22 3.23 -3.54
N ALA A 77 1.10 3.67 -4.44
CA ALA A 77 2.03 4.77 -4.21
C ALA A 77 1.95 5.78 -5.34
N LEU A 78 1.97 7.07 -4.99
CA LEU A 78 2.08 8.19 -5.89
C LEU A 78 3.54 8.64 -5.92
N CYS A 79 4.11 8.69 -7.12
CA CYS A 79 5.53 8.91 -7.35
C CYS A 79 5.75 10.17 -8.20
N GLN A 80 6.66 11.04 -7.77
CA GLN A 80 7.06 12.26 -8.48
C GLN A 80 8.58 12.43 -8.51
#